data_AF-A0A7L1C199-F1
#
_entry.id   AF-A0A7L1C199-F1
#
_cell.length_a   1.000
_cell.length_b   1.000
_cell.length_c   1.000
_cell.angle_alpha   90.00
_cell.angle_beta   90.00
_cell.angle_gamma   90.00
#
_symmetry.space_group_name_H-M   'P 1'
#
loop_
_entity.id
_entity.type
_entity.pdbx_description
1 polymer ?
#
loop_
_entity_poly.entity_id
_entity_poly.type
_entity_poly.pdbx_seq_one_letter_code
_entity_poly.pdbx_strand_id
1 'polypeptide(L)'
;QYATTGCSLTLHHTEKPKHEAICEYRPYSCPCPGTSCDWEGSLEAVMSHLMHAHKSITTLQGEDIIFLATDINLPGAVDWVMMQSCFGHHFMLVLKKQEKCEGHQQFFATVLLIGTRKQAENFQYRLELHGSCHRLTWEASPCSIHDGVAVAIRSSNCLVFDTATAHLFADNGNLGINVTISTC
;
A
#
# COMPACT_ATOMS: atom_id res chain seq x y z
N GLN A 1 13.57 10.79 20.07
CA GLN A 1 14.11 9.45 19.71
C GLN A 1 15.06 9.54 18.52
N TYR A 2 14.74 10.34 17.49
CA TYR A 2 15.44 10.36 16.20
C TYR A 2 16.60 11.36 16.08
N ALA A 3 17.27 11.69 17.19
CA ALA A 3 18.39 12.64 17.17
C ALA A 3 19.61 12.09 16.41
N THR A 4 19.84 10.78 16.50
CA THR A 4 20.93 10.08 15.81
C THR A 4 20.72 10.01 14.30
N THR A 5 19.49 10.17 13.82
CA THR A 5 19.14 10.19 12.39
C THR A 5 18.90 11.59 11.85
N GLY A 6 19.14 12.64 12.66
CA GLY A 6 19.14 14.04 12.21
C GLY A 6 18.07 14.95 12.82
N CYS A 7 17.15 14.44 13.65
CA CYS A 7 16.15 15.28 14.29
C CYS A 7 16.75 16.11 15.44
N SER A 8 16.87 17.43 15.25
CA SER A 8 17.38 18.35 16.28
C SER A 8 16.29 18.94 17.20
N LEU A 9 15.02 18.57 17.01
CA LEU A 9 13.92 19.14 17.78
C LEU A 9 13.94 18.66 19.23
N THR A 10 13.91 19.62 20.14
CA THR A 10 13.76 19.38 21.58
C THR A 10 12.37 19.82 21.99
N LEU A 11 11.55 18.86 22.41
CA LEU A 11 10.13 19.06 22.70
C LEU A 11 9.81 18.61 24.13
N HIS A 12 8.74 19.17 24.70
CA HIS A 12 8.24 18.73 25.99
C HIS A 12 7.73 17.28 25.91
N HIS A 13 7.80 16.54 27.02
CA HIS A 13 7.43 15.11 27.04
C HIS A 13 5.99 14.84 26.57
N THR A 14 5.09 15.82 26.71
CA THR A 14 3.70 15.76 26.25
C THR A 14 3.54 15.88 24.73
N GLU A 15 4.47 16.57 24.07
CA GLU A 15 4.43 16.84 22.63
C GLU A 15 5.28 15.86 21.83
N LYS A 16 6.31 15.31 22.48
CA LYS A 16 7.27 14.37 21.91
C LYS A 16 6.61 13.17 21.18
N PRO A 17 5.60 12.46 21.75
CA PRO A 17 4.99 11.32 21.06
C PRO A 17 4.28 11.71 19.76
N LYS A 18 3.63 12.88 19.74
CA LYS A 18 2.95 13.39 18.55
C LYS A 18 3.95 13.69 17.45
N HIS A 19 5.06 14.33 17.79
CA HIS A 19 6.15 14.58 16.84
C HIS A 19 6.78 13.27 16.35
N GLU A 20 7.09 12.34 17.24
CA GLU A 20 7.76 11.09 16.86
C GLU A 20 6.93 10.26 15.86
N ALA A 21 5.60 10.31 15.95
CA ALA A 21 4.72 9.66 14.98
C ALA A 21 4.86 10.20 13.54
N ILE A 22 5.20 11.49 13.38
CA ILE A 22 5.24 12.20 12.09
C ILE A 22 6.64 12.68 11.69
N CYS A 23 7.66 12.40 12.49
CA CYS A 23 9.02 12.90 12.30
C CYS A 23 9.61 12.38 10.99
N GLU A 24 10.11 13.28 10.13
CA GLU A 24 10.71 12.91 8.83
C GLU A 24 12.03 12.13 8.97
N TYR A 25 12.71 12.25 10.12
CA TYR A 25 13.94 11.52 10.43
C TYR A 25 13.69 10.14 11.03
N ARG A 26 12.43 9.72 11.16
CA ARG A 26 12.09 8.38 11.62
C ARG A 26 12.53 7.36 10.55
N PRO A 27 13.23 6.27 10.94
CA PRO A 27 13.54 5.18 10.02
C PRO A 27 12.29 4.56 9.41
N TYR A 28 12.42 4.12 8.16
CA TYR A 28 11.38 3.37 7.47
C TYR A 28 11.45 1.91 7.88
N SER A 29 10.34 1.37 8.37
CA SER A 29 10.17 -0.06 8.56
C SER A 29 9.84 -0.75 7.23
N CYS A 30 10.02 -2.07 7.14
CA CYS A 30 9.65 -2.82 5.94
C CYS A 30 8.17 -2.56 5.56
N PRO A 31 7.89 -2.13 4.32
CA PRO A 31 6.52 -1.82 3.91
C PRO A 31 5.68 -3.06 3.58
N CYS A 32 6.27 -4.27 3.57
CA CYS A 32 5.59 -5.49 3.18
C CYS A 32 4.51 -5.89 4.22
N PRO A 33 3.23 -5.99 3.84
CA PRO A 33 2.17 -6.44 4.74
C PRO A 33 2.29 -7.94 5.05
N GLY A 34 1.95 -8.32 6.28
CA GLY A 34 1.79 -9.73 6.68
C GLY A 34 3.08 -10.50 6.94
N THR A 35 4.26 -9.97 6.60
CA THR A 35 5.54 -10.58 6.93
C THR A 35 6.05 -10.12 8.29
N SER A 36 6.57 -11.04 9.11
CA SER A 36 7.35 -10.72 10.33
C SER A 36 8.75 -10.21 9.94
N CYS A 37 8.79 -9.11 9.19
CA CYS A 37 10.03 -8.48 8.76
C CYS A 37 10.32 -7.27 9.66
N ASP A 38 11.30 -7.42 10.54
CA ASP A 38 11.71 -6.38 11.50
C ASP A 38 12.76 -5.43 10.93
N TRP A 39 12.86 -5.33 9.59
CA TRP A 39 13.84 -4.45 8.95
C TRP A 39 13.46 -2.98 9.14
N GLU A 40 14.46 -2.17 9.47
CA GLU A 40 14.37 -0.71 9.50
C GLU A 40 15.58 -0.09 8.80
N GLY A 41 15.38 1.04 8.11
CA GLY A 41 16.46 1.73 7.41
C GLY A 41 16.08 3.10 6.87
N SER A 42 16.96 3.67 6.06
CA SER A 42 16.67 4.90 5.31
C SER A 42 15.77 4.61 4.11
N LEU A 43 15.15 5.66 3.56
CA LEU A 43 14.28 5.55 2.39
C LEU A 43 15.00 4.92 1.19
N GLU A 44 16.26 5.30 0.96
CA GLU A 44 17.07 4.80 -0.17
C GLU A 44 17.36 3.30 -0.06
N ALA A 45 17.38 2.77 1.17
CA ALA A 45 17.64 1.36 1.42
C ALA A 45 16.40 0.47 1.24
N VAL A 46 15.18 1.03 1.20
CA VAL A 46 13.91 0.27 1.16
C VAL A 46 13.83 -0.61 -0.07
N MET A 47 14.11 -0.06 -1.26
CA MET A 47 14.03 -0.85 -2.50
C MET A 47 15.05 -1.98 -2.53
N SER A 48 16.28 -1.69 -2.08
CA SER A 48 17.31 -2.72 -1.94
C SER A 48 16.84 -3.83 -1.00
N HIS A 49 16.31 -3.48 0.17
CA HIS A 49 15.75 -4.45 1.10
C HIS A 49 14.67 -5.32 0.46
N LEU A 50 13.66 -4.74 -0.19
CA LEU A 50 12.56 -5.49 -0.82
C LEU A 50 13.07 -6.47 -1.89
N MET A 51 14.01 -6.05 -2.74
CA MET A 51 14.58 -6.92 -3.78
C MET A 51 15.36 -8.11 -3.21
N HIS A 52 16.02 -7.94 -2.06
CA HIS A 52 16.84 -9.00 -1.46
C HIS A 52 16.05 -9.92 -0.54
N ALA A 53 15.19 -9.37 0.31
CA ALA A 53 14.45 -10.09 1.35
C ALA A 53 13.06 -10.59 0.88
N HIS A 54 12.44 -9.91 -0.10
CA HIS A 54 11.08 -10.19 -0.57
C HIS A 54 11.04 -10.50 -2.07
N LYS A 55 11.88 -11.46 -2.50
CA LYS A 55 12.07 -11.84 -3.92
C LYS A 55 10.79 -12.28 -4.66
N SER A 56 9.76 -12.67 -3.93
CA SER A 56 8.45 -13.05 -4.49
C SER A 56 7.64 -11.86 -4.98
N ILE A 57 7.99 -10.63 -4.58
CA ILE A 57 7.26 -9.43 -5.01
C ILE A 57 7.67 -9.11 -6.45
N THR A 58 6.72 -9.30 -7.36
CA THR A 58 6.91 -8.98 -8.77
C THR A 58 6.90 -7.46 -8.96
N THR A 59 7.78 -6.95 -9.82
CA THR A 59 7.79 -5.54 -10.23
C THR A 59 7.38 -5.42 -11.69
N LEU A 60 6.34 -4.64 -11.97
CA LEU A 60 5.88 -4.29 -13.31
C LEU A 60 6.29 -2.84 -13.66
N GLN A 61 6.58 -2.61 -14.94
CA GLN A 61 6.96 -1.30 -15.48
C GLN A 61 5.78 -0.69 -16.21
N GLY A 62 5.60 0.63 -16.08
CA GLY A 62 4.54 1.37 -16.77
C GLY A 62 3.57 2.02 -15.79
N GLU A 63 2.92 3.08 -16.27
CA GLU A 63 1.94 3.86 -15.51
C GLU A 63 0.55 3.23 -15.50
N ASP A 64 0.23 2.37 -16.47
CA ASP A 64 -1.03 1.63 -16.58
C ASP A 64 -0.75 0.12 -16.65
N ILE A 65 -1.17 -0.62 -15.63
CA ILE A 65 -0.93 -2.05 -15.48
C ILE A 65 -2.14 -2.78 -14.91
N ILE A 66 -2.10 -4.11 -14.92
CA ILE A 66 -3.09 -4.96 -14.27
C ILE A 66 -2.45 -5.66 -13.07
N PHE A 67 -2.97 -5.39 -11.88
CA PHE A 67 -2.63 -6.10 -10.65
C PHE A 67 -3.57 -7.31 -10.50
N LEU A 68 -3.03 -8.51 -10.70
CA LEU A 68 -3.79 -9.75 -10.60
C LEU A 68 -3.64 -10.36 -9.20
N ALA A 69 -4.72 -10.37 -8.43
CA ALA A 69 -4.82 -11.11 -7.18
C ALA A 69 -5.36 -12.51 -7.43
N THR A 70 -4.52 -13.53 -7.28
CA THR A 70 -4.89 -14.93 -7.52
C THR A 70 -5.54 -15.57 -6.30
N ASP A 71 -6.51 -16.46 -6.54
CA ASP A 71 -7.20 -17.22 -5.50
C ASP A 71 -7.76 -16.35 -4.35
N ILE A 72 -8.60 -15.37 -4.69
CA ILE A 72 -9.19 -14.45 -3.69
C ILE A 72 -10.06 -15.17 -2.62
N ASN A 73 -10.40 -16.44 -2.86
CA ASN A 73 -11.24 -17.27 -2.02
C ASN A 73 -10.50 -18.01 -0.90
N LEU A 74 -9.16 -17.89 -0.82
CA LEU A 74 -8.37 -18.53 0.24
C LEU A 74 -8.95 -18.24 1.64
N PRO A 75 -9.09 -19.22 2.55
CA PRO A 75 -9.67 -18.96 3.86
C PRO A 75 -8.78 -18.01 4.70
N GLY A 76 -9.42 -17.18 5.53
CA GLY A 76 -8.75 -16.30 6.49
C GLY A 76 -8.19 -15.00 5.89
N ALA A 77 -7.32 -14.33 6.66
CA ALA A 77 -6.67 -13.09 6.24
C ALA A 77 -5.52 -13.36 5.26
N VAL A 78 -5.56 -12.71 4.10
CA VAL A 78 -4.59 -12.89 3.02
C VAL A 78 -4.27 -11.53 2.41
N ASP A 79 -2.99 -11.30 2.13
CA ASP A 79 -2.49 -10.06 1.55
C ASP A 79 -1.82 -10.35 0.21
N TRP A 80 -2.21 -9.61 -0.84
CA TRP A 80 -1.53 -9.61 -2.13
C TRP A 80 -0.74 -8.32 -2.28
N VAL A 81 0.48 -8.45 -2.81
CA VAL A 81 1.42 -7.33 -2.95
C VAL A 81 2.10 -7.39 -4.31
N MET A 82 2.20 -6.26 -4.97
CA MET A 82 2.94 -6.09 -6.21
C MET A 82 3.63 -4.73 -6.23
N MET A 83 4.74 -4.63 -6.94
CA MET A 83 5.42 -3.36 -7.19
C MET A 83 5.11 -2.86 -8.60
N GLN A 84 4.81 -1.58 -8.72
CA GLN A 84 4.70 -0.85 -9.97
C GLN A 84 5.79 0.22 -10.03
N SER A 85 6.44 0.37 -11.17
CA SER A 85 7.46 1.41 -11.38
C SER A 85 7.09 2.28 -12.59
N CYS A 86 6.99 3.58 -12.34
CA CYS A 86 6.73 4.62 -13.33
C CYS A 86 7.20 5.97 -12.79
N PHE A 87 7.39 6.97 -13.66
CA PHE A 87 7.85 8.32 -13.30
C PHE A 87 9.12 8.37 -12.43
N GLY A 88 10.02 7.39 -12.57
CA GLY A 88 11.24 7.28 -11.75
C GLY A 88 10.99 6.92 -10.28
N HIS A 89 9.78 6.48 -9.93
CA HIS A 89 9.38 6.10 -8.58
C HIS A 89 8.89 4.64 -8.55
N HIS A 90 8.72 4.13 -7.33
CA HIS A 90 8.19 2.80 -7.07
C HIS A 90 6.95 2.89 -6.18
N PHE A 91 5.90 2.20 -6.58
CA PHE A 91 4.61 2.18 -5.91
C PHE A 91 4.29 0.75 -5.51
N MET A 92 3.98 0.55 -4.23
CA MET A 92 3.54 -0.73 -3.70
C MET A 92 2.02 -0.81 -3.75
N LEU A 93 1.52 -1.77 -4.51
CA LEU A 93 0.12 -2.12 -4.63
C LEU A 93 -0.21 -3.16 -3.59
N VAL A 94 -1.26 -2.91 -2.81
CA VAL A 94 -1.67 -3.81 -1.73
C VAL A 94 -3.16 -4.08 -1.85
N LEU A 95 -3.53 -5.36 -1.87
CA LEU A 95 -4.88 -5.83 -1.62
C LEU A 95 -4.86 -6.64 -0.32
N LYS A 96 -5.52 -6.15 0.73
CA LYS A 96 -5.68 -6.88 2.00
C LYS A 96 -7.07 -7.48 2.08
N LYS A 97 -7.17 -8.75 2.43
CA LYS A 97 -8.42 -9.37 2.87
C LYS A 97 -8.42 -9.51 4.39
N GLN A 98 -9.41 -8.92 5.04
CA GLN A 98 -9.60 -9.00 6.48
C GLN A 98 -10.96 -9.60 6.81
N GLU A 99 -11.03 -10.36 7.88
CA GLU A 99 -12.28 -10.87 8.44
C GLU A 99 -12.66 -10.01 9.65
N LYS A 100 -13.80 -9.31 9.57
CA LYS A 100 -14.28 -8.45 10.66
C LYS A 100 -15.04 -9.22 11.74
N CYS A 101 -15.85 -10.17 11.31
CA CYS A 101 -16.61 -11.12 12.13
C CYS A 101 -16.91 -12.35 11.27
N GLU A 102 -17.35 -13.45 11.89
CA GLU A 102 -17.58 -14.72 11.20
C GLU A 102 -18.38 -14.52 9.89
N GLY A 103 -17.76 -14.92 8.77
CA GLY A 103 -18.36 -14.85 7.44
C GLY A 103 -18.40 -13.47 6.78
N HIS A 104 -17.93 -12.41 7.45
CA HIS A 104 -17.90 -11.05 6.90
C HIS A 104 -16.46 -10.63 6.59
N GLN A 105 -16.05 -10.96 5.37
CA GLN A 105 -14.76 -10.58 4.83
C GLN A 105 -14.86 -9.26 4.05
N GLN A 106 -13.82 -8.44 4.16
CA GLN A 106 -13.67 -7.20 3.42
C GLN A 106 -12.30 -7.13 2.75
N PHE A 107 -12.28 -6.56 1.57
CA PHE A 107 -11.10 -6.28 0.78
C PHE A 107 -10.76 -4.80 0.86
N PHE A 108 -9.46 -4.51 0.97
CA PHE A 108 -8.91 -3.15 1.01
C PHE A 108 -7.81 -3.05 -0.03
N ALA A 109 -8.03 -2.28 -1.09
CA ALA A 109 -7.05 -2.04 -2.14
C ALA A 109 -6.49 -0.62 -2.05
N THR A 110 -5.17 -0.48 -2.01
CA THR A 110 -4.50 0.83 -1.91
C THR A 110 -3.14 0.82 -2.60
N VAL A 111 -2.64 2.02 -2.88
CA VAL A 111 -1.33 2.26 -3.49
C VAL A 111 -0.49 3.09 -2.53
N LEU A 112 0.72 2.61 -2.22
CA LEU A 112 1.70 3.30 -1.41
C LEU A 112 2.89 3.74 -2.26
N LEU A 113 3.33 4.99 -2.12
CA LEU A 113 4.58 5.45 -2.71
C LEU A 113 5.76 5.06 -1.81
N ILE A 114 6.78 4.44 -2.41
CA ILE A 114 8.11 4.32 -1.80
C ILE A 114 8.80 5.68 -1.94
N GLY A 115 8.47 6.57 -1.01
CA GLY A 115 8.86 7.97 -1.05
C GLY A 115 8.31 8.73 0.15
N THR A 116 8.63 10.01 0.23
CA THR A 116 8.13 10.92 1.26
C THR A 116 6.66 11.29 1.06
N ARG A 117 6.00 11.82 2.09
CA ARG A 117 4.62 12.34 2.00
C ARG A 117 4.48 13.44 0.95
N LYS A 118 5.43 14.38 0.95
CA LYS A 118 5.48 15.48 -0.03
C LYS A 118 5.65 14.98 -1.46
N GLN A 119 6.41 13.91 -1.68
CA GLN A 119 6.49 13.29 -3.01
C GLN A 119 5.15 12.67 -3.42
N ALA A 120 4.47 12.01 -2.47
CA ALA A 120 3.20 11.32 -2.72
C ALA A 120 2.07 12.28 -3.15
N GLU A 121 2.12 13.53 -2.69
CA GLU A 121 1.18 14.60 -3.08
C GLU A 121 1.24 14.95 -4.58
N ASN A 122 2.33 14.64 -5.29
CA ASN A 122 2.46 14.94 -6.73
C ASN A 122 1.87 13.84 -7.63
N PHE A 123 1.24 12.83 -7.04
CA PHE A 123 0.70 11.69 -7.77
C PHE A 123 -0.76 11.43 -7.40
N GLN A 124 -1.46 10.82 -8.33
CA GLN A 124 -2.78 10.24 -8.14
C GLN A 124 -2.77 8.82 -8.71
N TYR A 125 -3.49 7.92 -8.08
CA TYR A 125 -3.74 6.58 -8.60
C TYR A 125 -5.22 6.37 -8.83
N ARG A 126 -5.54 5.56 -9.85
CA ARG A 126 -6.87 5.03 -10.12
C ARG A 126 -6.83 3.51 -10.02
N LEU A 127 -7.76 2.94 -9.26
CA LEU A 127 -8.04 1.50 -9.21
C LEU A 127 -9.37 1.24 -9.90
N GLU A 128 -9.40 0.30 -10.84
CA GLU A 128 -10.64 -0.11 -11.52
C GLU A 128 -10.84 -1.62 -11.47
N LEU A 129 -12.04 -2.03 -11.07
CA LEU A 129 -12.54 -3.39 -11.21
C LEU A 129 -13.51 -3.44 -12.38
N HIS A 130 -13.24 -4.30 -13.35
CA HIS A 130 -14.03 -4.43 -14.57
C HIS A 130 -14.75 -5.77 -14.58
N GLY A 131 -16.08 -5.73 -14.73
CA GLY A 131 -16.93 -6.90 -14.93
C GLY A 131 -17.70 -6.75 -16.23
N SER A 132 -18.45 -7.77 -16.64
CA SER A 132 -19.11 -7.84 -17.94
C SER A 132 -20.03 -6.63 -18.22
N CYS A 133 -20.70 -6.11 -17.19
CA CYS A 133 -21.64 -4.99 -17.27
C CYS A 133 -21.42 -3.94 -16.17
N HIS A 134 -20.41 -4.12 -15.32
CA HIS A 134 -20.18 -3.30 -14.13
C HIS A 134 -18.75 -2.78 -14.14
N ARG A 135 -18.57 -1.59 -13.59
CA ARG A 135 -17.26 -1.01 -13.33
C ARG A 135 -17.29 -0.34 -11.98
N LEU A 136 -16.28 -0.62 -11.16
CA LEU A 136 -16.03 0.10 -9.92
C LEU A 136 -14.70 0.83 -10.05
N THR A 137 -14.71 2.14 -9.82
CA THR A 137 -13.53 3.00 -9.96
C THR A 137 -13.29 3.75 -8.65
N TRP A 138 -12.05 3.79 -8.22
CA TRP A 138 -11.59 4.58 -7.07
C TRP A 138 -10.35 5.38 -7.44
N GLU A 139 -10.32 6.64 -7.05
CA GLU A 139 -9.18 7.53 -7.29
C GLU A 139 -8.76 8.22 -6.00
N ALA A 140 -7.45 8.32 -5.78
CA ALA A 140 -6.89 8.94 -4.59
C ALA A 140 -5.40 9.28 -4.79
N SER A 141 -4.85 10.10 -3.89
CA SER A 141 -3.38 10.26 -3.79
C SER A 141 -2.77 9.08 -3.02
N PRO A 142 -1.63 8.55 -3.46
CA PRO A 142 -0.96 7.45 -2.76
C PRO A 142 -0.51 7.91 -1.37
N CYS A 143 -0.53 7.01 -0.38
CA CYS A 143 0.10 7.29 0.91
C CYS A 143 1.60 7.00 0.82
N SER A 144 2.42 7.68 1.63
CA SER A 144 3.82 7.27 1.81
C SER A 144 3.88 5.94 2.56
N ILE A 145 4.86 5.10 2.24
CA ILE A 145 5.20 3.91 3.05
C ILE A 145 5.51 4.24 4.51
N HIS A 146 5.84 5.49 4.83
CA HIS A 146 6.02 5.95 6.20
C HIS A 146 4.74 5.85 7.04
N ASP A 147 3.58 6.03 6.41
CA ASP A 147 2.27 5.91 7.06
C ASP A 147 1.77 4.46 7.04
N GLY A 148 2.17 3.71 6.01
CA GLY A 148 1.83 2.30 5.82
C GLY A 148 0.36 2.05 5.52
N VAL A 149 0.01 0.79 5.29
CA VAL A 149 -1.35 0.40 4.87
C VAL A 149 -2.40 0.68 5.96
N ALA A 150 -2.03 0.56 7.23
CA ALA A 150 -2.96 0.75 8.35
C ALA A 150 -3.49 2.19 8.44
N VAL A 151 -2.69 3.19 8.04
CA VAL A 151 -3.16 4.58 7.97
C VAL A 151 -4.13 4.76 6.81
N ALA A 152 -3.80 4.25 5.61
CA ALA A 152 -4.69 4.32 4.44
C ALA A 152 -6.07 3.72 4.72
N ILE A 153 -6.13 2.59 5.42
CA ILE A 153 -7.40 1.96 5.83
C ILE A 153 -8.16 2.83 6.85
N ARG A 154 -7.47 3.36 7.88
CA ARG A 154 -8.11 4.17 8.91
C ARG A 154 -8.62 5.52 8.40
N SER A 155 -7.98 6.10 7.39
CA SER A 155 -8.38 7.37 6.78
C SER A 155 -9.37 7.19 5.64
N SER A 156 -9.83 5.96 5.36
CA SER A 156 -10.67 5.63 4.20
C SER A 156 -10.04 6.05 2.86
N ASN A 157 -8.71 6.10 2.80
CA ASN A 157 -7.94 6.41 1.58
C ASN A 157 -7.57 5.12 0.82
N CYS A 158 -8.58 4.28 0.59
CA CYS A 158 -8.43 3.01 -0.10
C CYS A 158 -9.78 2.57 -0.68
N LEU A 159 -9.74 1.78 -1.75
CA LEU A 159 -10.92 1.11 -2.27
C LEU A 159 -11.32 -0.03 -1.33
N VAL A 160 -12.58 -0.03 -0.87
CA VAL A 160 -13.11 -1.04 0.05
C VAL A 160 -14.31 -1.73 -0.59
N PHE A 161 -14.34 -3.05 -0.56
CA PHE A 161 -15.44 -3.85 -1.08
C PHE A 161 -15.58 -5.18 -0.33
N ASP A 162 -16.77 -5.78 -0.40
CA ASP A 162 -17.05 -7.08 0.23
C ASP A 162 -16.79 -8.25 -0.73
N THR A 163 -16.91 -9.47 -0.20
CA THR A 163 -16.72 -10.70 -0.98
C THR A 163 -17.71 -10.83 -2.14
N ALA A 164 -18.96 -10.39 -1.97
CA ALA A 164 -19.96 -10.43 -3.04
C ALA A 164 -19.53 -9.56 -4.23
N THR A 165 -19.07 -8.34 -3.94
CA THR A 165 -18.52 -7.43 -4.94
C THR A 165 -17.26 -8.01 -5.59
N ALA A 166 -16.36 -8.60 -4.80
CA ALA A 166 -15.16 -9.24 -5.34
C ALA A 166 -15.51 -10.34 -6.36
N HIS A 167 -16.52 -11.16 -6.06
CA HIS A 167 -16.99 -12.21 -6.97
C HIS A 167 -17.66 -11.70 -8.24
N LEU A 168 -18.28 -10.52 -8.23
CA LEU A 168 -18.85 -9.91 -9.43
C LEU A 168 -17.77 -9.51 -10.45
N PHE A 169 -16.55 -9.26 -9.99
CA PHE A 169 -15.43 -8.80 -10.80
C PHE A 169 -14.33 -9.85 -11.01
N ALA A 170 -14.38 -10.98 -10.30
CA ALA A 170 -13.39 -12.03 -10.41
C ALA A 170 -13.71 -13.03 -11.53
N ASP A 171 -12.67 -13.49 -12.23
CA ASP A 171 -12.75 -14.58 -13.20
C ASP A 171 -11.97 -15.80 -12.67
N ASN A 172 -12.66 -16.94 -12.54
CA ASN A 172 -12.11 -18.18 -11.98
C ASN A 172 -11.35 -18.00 -10.65
N GLY A 173 -11.86 -17.14 -9.77
CA GLY A 173 -11.24 -16.85 -8.46
C GLY A 173 -10.06 -15.88 -8.51
N ASN A 174 -9.73 -15.33 -9.68
CA ASN A 174 -8.70 -14.30 -9.83
C ASN A 174 -9.35 -12.92 -10.01
N LEU A 175 -8.87 -11.93 -9.27
CA LEU A 175 -9.35 -10.56 -9.37
C LEU A 175 -8.30 -9.70 -10.09
N GLY A 176 -8.64 -9.21 -11.27
CA GLY A 176 -7.83 -8.22 -11.99
C GLY A 176 -8.22 -6.81 -11.57
N ILE A 177 -7.25 -6.03 -11.10
CA ILE A 177 -7.41 -4.62 -10.75
C ILE A 177 -6.59 -3.82 -11.74
N ASN A 178 -7.22 -2.99 -12.56
CA ASN A 178 -6.49 -2.04 -13.40
C ASN A 178 -5.96 -0.93 -12.49
N VAL A 179 -4.67 -0.65 -12.61
CA VAL A 179 -3.98 0.35 -11.81
C VAL A 179 -3.33 1.35 -12.73
N THR A 180 -3.82 2.58 -12.69
CA THR A 180 -3.25 3.71 -13.42
C THR A 180 -2.64 4.69 -12.42
N ILE A 181 -1.42 5.15 -12.67
CA ILE A 181 -0.75 6.20 -11.89
C ILE A 181 -0.55 7.41 -12.81
N SER A 182 -0.84 8.60 -12.31
CA SER A 182 -0.62 9.86 -13.03
C SER A 182 0.03 10.89 -12.12
N THR A 183 0.73 11.84 -12.73
CA THR A 183 1.22 13.05 -12.04
C THR A 183 0.10 14.09 -11.92
N CYS A 184 0.08 14.82 -10.82
CA CYS A 184 -0.86 15.93 -10.57
C CYS A 184 -0.23 17.30 -10.85
#